data_AF-A0A964LWX9-F1
#
_entry.id   AF-A0A964LWX9-F1
#
_cell.length_a   1.000
_cell.length_b   1.000
_cell.length_c   1.000
_cell.angle_alpha   90.00
_cell.angle_beta   90.00
_cell.angle_gamma   90.00
#
_symmetry.space_group_name_H-M   'P 1'
#
loop_
_entity.id
_entity.type
_entity.pdbx_description
1 polymer ?
#
loop_
_entity_poly.entity_id
_entity_poly.type
_entity_poly.pdbx_seq_one_letter_code
_entity_poly.pdbx_strand_id
1 'polypeptide(L)'
;MSSKKPLHGYKVIDFSAVFAGPICTRMLLDCGADVIKIEAPGAGDFTRGVEGLTRVFAHFNAGKRCIAIDLKKPEGQQLARRLIATADVVIENFRPGIMAKFGLDYASLKLDRPDLVYCSISGFGQSGPQVNRAAYAPIVHAASGFDSVHTRAQTGANEQASQRPPNWEIMIADILTGTYAFGAIQTALLGRERHGSGDYIDVSMMESMMSLIPAHIQRAQSSEPLAIGRFCPVKTSDGYVMICIVSDKTMENLCAAIERPDLLQDPRFIRGPRTTNLKLLAAEIELWSATHTATECEVALNQSEVPCSAYQQPEDLFDHPQVLERGSFTNVSDNSLGDFLIQNLPFKLRNADITASGWVAKLGEHTDEVLGDRLGLTPTEIAVLRSARVIFSA
;
A
#
# COMPACT_ATOMS: atom_id res chain seq x y z
N MET A 1 4.07 27.63 -12.41
CA MET A 1 3.31 26.37 -12.20
C MET A 1 2.38 26.61 -11.01
N SER A 2 1.13 26.16 -11.06
CA SER A 2 0.22 26.33 -9.92
C SER A 2 0.86 25.72 -8.67
N SER A 3 1.05 26.52 -7.61
CA SER A 3 1.74 26.10 -6.38
C SER A 3 0.87 25.24 -5.48
N LYS A 4 -0.37 24.95 -5.87
CA LYS A 4 -1.34 24.24 -5.04
C LYS A 4 -1.46 22.80 -5.49
N LYS A 5 -1.13 21.89 -4.56
CA LYS A 5 -1.32 20.44 -4.73
C LYS A 5 -2.82 20.13 -4.99
N PRO A 6 -3.16 19.05 -5.72
CA PRO A 6 -4.53 18.80 -6.19
C PRO A 6 -5.60 18.72 -5.08
N LEU A 7 -5.25 18.21 -3.90
CA LEU A 7 -6.15 18.07 -2.76
C LEU A 7 -6.02 19.23 -1.75
N HIS A 8 -5.33 20.31 -2.12
CA HIS A 8 -5.25 21.49 -1.27
C HIS A 8 -6.65 22.02 -0.92
N GLY A 9 -6.92 22.13 0.38
CA GLY A 9 -8.19 22.63 0.92
C GLY A 9 -9.15 21.54 1.36
N TYR A 10 -8.93 20.27 0.96
CA TYR A 10 -9.68 19.14 1.47
C TYR A 10 -9.23 18.79 2.89
N LYS A 11 -10.19 18.51 3.77
CA LYS A 11 -9.95 18.13 5.17
C LYS A 11 -10.30 16.67 5.40
N VAL A 12 -9.37 15.94 6.00
CA VAL A 12 -9.49 14.51 6.25
C VAL A 12 -9.37 14.23 7.74
N ILE A 13 -10.34 13.52 8.29
CA ILE A 13 -10.26 12.96 9.64
C ILE A 13 -9.89 11.49 9.53
N ASP A 14 -8.72 11.15 10.06
CA ASP A 14 -8.12 9.82 10.03
C ASP A 14 -8.25 9.15 11.40
N PHE A 15 -9.19 8.21 11.51
CA PHE A 15 -9.31 7.32 12.68
C PHE A 15 -8.54 6.01 12.52
N SER A 16 -7.82 5.86 11.40
CA SER A 16 -7.22 4.59 11.07
C SER A 16 -5.94 4.31 11.85
N ALA A 17 -5.60 3.04 11.95
CA ALA A 17 -4.41 2.56 12.63
C ALA A 17 -3.64 1.54 11.80
N VAL A 18 -2.40 1.28 12.19
CA VAL A 18 -1.52 0.27 11.57
C VAL A 18 -1.12 0.66 10.14
N PHE A 19 -1.63 0.02 9.10
CA PHE A 19 -1.10 0.17 7.73
C PHE A 19 -2.14 0.61 6.69
N ALA A 20 -3.21 -0.15 6.43
CA ALA A 20 -4.08 0.13 5.27
C ALA A 20 -4.64 1.57 5.22
N GLY A 21 -5.26 2.02 6.31
CA GLY A 21 -5.79 3.38 6.40
C GLY A 21 -4.69 4.45 6.50
N PRO A 22 -3.63 4.27 7.30
CA PRO A 22 -2.51 5.22 7.34
C PRO A 22 -1.83 5.43 5.98
N ILE A 23 -1.67 4.37 5.18
CA ILE A 23 -1.16 4.46 3.80
C ILE A 23 -2.08 5.34 2.95
N CYS A 24 -3.38 5.07 2.92
CA CYS A 24 -4.35 5.85 2.15
C CYS A 24 -4.32 7.33 2.51
N THR A 25 -4.41 7.63 3.80
CA THR A 25 -4.42 9.01 4.33
C THR A 25 -3.10 9.72 4.09
N ARG A 26 -1.98 9.00 4.10
CA ARG A 26 -0.69 9.56 3.74
C ARG A 26 -0.63 9.97 2.27
N MET A 27 -1.17 9.15 1.37
CA MET A 27 -1.28 9.50 -0.05
C MET A 27 -2.16 10.74 -0.28
N LEU A 28 -3.26 10.88 0.47
CA LEU A 28 -4.10 12.08 0.44
C LEU A 28 -3.33 13.33 0.89
N LEU A 29 -2.57 13.21 1.98
CA LEU A 29 -1.74 14.30 2.52
C LEU A 29 -0.67 14.75 1.52
N ASP A 30 0.06 13.80 0.94
CA ASP A 30 1.12 14.10 -0.03
C ASP A 30 0.57 14.80 -1.27
N CYS A 31 -0.69 14.49 -1.64
CA CYS A 31 -1.47 15.18 -2.66
C CYS A 31 -2.11 16.52 -2.20
N GLY A 32 -1.92 16.92 -0.95
CA GLY A 32 -2.26 18.25 -0.42
C GLY A 32 -3.43 18.35 0.55
N ALA A 33 -4.07 17.22 0.91
CA ALA A 33 -5.13 17.24 1.91
C ALA A 33 -4.57 17.58 3.29
N ASP A 34 -5.34 18.31 4.10
CA ASP A 34 -5.06 18.47 5.52
C ASP A 34 -5.60 17.25 6.28
N VAL A 35 -4.68 16.45 6.84
CA VAL A 35 -5.03 15.20 7.51
C VAL A 35 -4.79 15.34 9.01
N ILE A 36 -5.87 15.16 9.78
CA ILE A 36 -5.86 15.09 11.24
C ILE A 36 -6.06 13.64 11.64
N LYS A 37 -5.01 13.03 12.21
CA LYS A 37 -5.07 11.69 12.79
C LYS A 37 -5.58 11.77 14.23
N ILE A 38 -6.64 11.03 14.52
CA ILE A 38 -7.22 10.91 15.85
C ILE A 38 -6.77 9.59 16.47
N GLU A 39 -6.13 9.69 17.63
CA GLU A 39 -5.55 8.56 18.32
C GLU A 39 -6.05 8.42 19.75
N ALA A 40 -5.96 7.21 20.31
CA ALA A 40 -6.32 6.98 21.71
C ALA A 40 -5.26 7.56 22.66
N PRO A 41 -5.63 8.31 23.70
CA PRO A 41 -4.70 8.81 24.70
C PRO A 41 -3.84 7.70 25.34
N GLY A 42 -2.56 7.98 25.54
CA GLY A 42 -1.58 7.10 26.19
C GLY A 42 -1.04 5.97 25.32
N ALA A 43 -1.86 5.35 24.47
CA ALA A 43 -1.42 4.23 23.61
C ALA A 43 -1.09 4.66 22.18
N GLY A 44 -1.92 5.54 21.60
CA GLY A 44 -1.81 5.91 20.20
C GLY A 44 -2.06 4.76 19.21
N ASP A 45 -1.59 4.94 17.97
CA ASP A 45 -1.46 3.87 16.98
C ASP A 45 -0.43 2.83 17.43
N PHE A 46 -0.72 1.54 17.25
CA PHE A 46 0.17 0.44 17.61
C PHE A 46 1.57 0.56 16.98
N THR A 47 1.66 1.15 15.77
CA THR A 47 2.93 1.34 15.07
C THR A 47 3.85 2.37 15.73
N ARG A 48 3.36 3.19 16.69
CA ARG A 48 4.19 4.08 17.50
C ARG A 48 5.18 3.34 18.40
N GLY A 49 4.95 2.05 18.67
CA GLY A 49 5.81 1.26 19.54
C GLY A 49 5.83 1.75 20.99
N VAL A 50 6.67 1.13 21.81
CA VAL A 50 6.74 1.41 23.26
C VAL A 50 7.26 2.83 23.55
N GLU A 51 8.22 3.29 22.75
CA GLU A 51 8.84 4.62 22.90
C GLU A 51 8.02 5.77 22.29
N GLY A 52 6.82 5.48 21.77
CA GLY A 52 5.86 6.49 21.28
C GLY A 52 6.12 7.03 19.86
N LEU A 53 7.25 6.66 19.24
CA LEU A 53 7.55 6.96 17.85
C LEU A 53 8.48 5.89 17.24
N THR A 54 8.19 5.46 16.00
CA THR A 54 9.06 4.58 15.22
C THR A 54 9.19 5.07 13.78
N ARG A 55 10.25 4.62 13.08
CA ARG A 55 10.40 4.87 11.63
C ARG A 55 9.25 4.30 10.81
N VAL A 56 8.65 3.19 11.28
CA VAL A 56 7.46 2.58 10.64
C VAL A 56 6.25 3.49 10.76
N PHE A 57 5.97 4.03 11.96
CA PHE A 57 4.91 5.02 12.15
C PHE A 57 5.14 6.24 11.26
N ALA A 58 6.37 6.76 11.25
CA ALA A 58 6.73 7.93 10.46
C ALA A 58 6.57 7.71 8.95
N HIS A 59 6.92 6.53 8.44
CA HIS A 59 6.74 6.20 7.02
C HIS A 59 5.29 6.41 6.56
N PHE A 60 4.31 5.99 7.36
CA PHE A 60 2.89 6.07 7.02
C PHE A 60 2.15 7.29 7.58
N ASN A 61 2.80 8.11 8.41
CA ASN A 61 2.11 9.22 9.09
C ASN A 61 2.89 10.55 9.07
N ALA A 62 4.06 10.63 8.43
CA ALA A 62 4.78 11.90 8.30
C ALA A 62 3.90 12.97 7.63
N GLY A 63 3.97 14.19 8.15
CA GLY A 63 3.15 15.33 7.76
C GLY A 63 1.76 15.41 8.42
N LYS A 64 1.23 14.32 9.00
CA LYS A 64 -0.09 14.35 9.63
C LYS A 64 -0.06 15.12 10.95
N ARG A 65 -1.10 15.91 11.19
CA ARG A 65 -1.35 16.47 12.54
C ARG A 65 -1.99 15.39 13.40
N CYS A 66 -1.35 15.06 14.51
CA CYS A 66 -1.84 14.01 15.42
C CYS A 66 -2.46 14.64 16.66
N ILE A 67 -3.71 14.25 16.94
CA ILE A 67 -4.45 14.62 18.15
C ILE A 67 -4.87 13.37 18.91
N ALA A 68 -5.02 13.49 20.22
CA ALA A 68 -5.41 12.36 21.06
C ALA A 68 -6.76 12.61 21.74
N ILE A 69 -7.76 11.79 21.42
CA ILE A 69 -9.15 11.88 21.92
C ILE A 69 -9.61 10.50 22.40
N ASP A 70 -10.12 10.41 23.63
CA ASP A 70 -10.70 9.19 24.18
C ASP A 70 -12.15 9.00 23.70
N LEU A 71 -12.34 8.22 22.63
CA LEU A 71 -13.66 7.90 22.08
C LEU A 71 -14.51 6.99 22.98
N LYS A 72 -13.97 6.46 24.09
CA LYS A 72 -14.77 5.74 25.08
C LYS A 72 -15.61 6.69 25.94
N LYS A 73 -15.30 7.98 25.94
CA LYS A 73 -16.03 9.01 26.67
C LYS A 73 -17.04 9.72 25.77
N PRO A 74 -18.28 9.96 26.24
CA PRO A 74 -19.26 10.72 25.49
C PRO A 74 -18.75 12.09 25.01
N GLU A 75 -17.98 12.79 25.85
CA GLU A 75 -17.37 14.08 25.52
C GLU A 75 -16.36 13.95 24.37
N GLY A 76 -15.59 12.86 24.33
CA GLY A 76 -14.65 12.57 23.25
C GLY A 76 -15.36 12.25 21.93
N GLN A 77 -16.47 11.51 22.00
CA GLN A 77 -17.32 11.23 20.84
C GLN A 77 -17.94 12.52 20.27
N GLN A 78 -18.43 13.41 21.14
CA GLN A 78 -18.96 14.71 20.74
C GLN A 78 -17.87 15.59 20.09
N LEU A 79 -16.64 15.57 20.64
CA LEU A 79 -15.51 16.30 20.08
C LEU A 79 -15.15 15.79 18.68
N ALA A 80 -15.07 14.47 18.51
CA ALA A 80 -14.84 13.85 17.22
C ALA A 80 -15.95 14.18 16.21
N ARG A 81 -17.22 14.13 16.62
CA ARG A 81 -18.35 14.51 15.76
C ARG A 81 -18.25 15.96 15.28
N ARG A 82 -17.85 16.88 16.17
CA ARG A 82 -17.62 18.30 15.81
C ARG A 82 -16.49 18.47 14.81
N LEU A 83 -15.40 17.71 14.92
CA LEU A 83 -14.31 17.73 13.94
C LEU A 83 -14.79 17.24 12.57
N ILE A 84 -15.51 16.10 12.55
CA ILE A 84 -16.08 15.51 11.32
C ILE A 84 -17.07 16.47 10.63
N ALA A 85 -17.84 17.25 11.38
CA ALA A 85 -18.77 18.22 10.81
C ALA A 85 -18.09 19.24 9.88
N THR A 86 -16.77 19.45 10.02
CA THR A 86 -15.99 20.35 9.17
C THR A 86 -15.14 19.63 8.12
N ALA A 87 -15.24 18.30 8.05
CA ALA A 87 -14.42 17.45 7.19
C ALA A 87 -15.07 17.18 5.82
N ASP A 88 -14.22 16.88 4.85
CA ASP A 88 -14.62 16.39 3.53
C ASP A 88 -14.60 14.86 3.46
N VAL A 89 -13.60 14.27 4.13
CA VAL A 89 -13.36 12.83 4.13
C VAL A 89 -13.17 12.33 5.55
N VAL A 90 -13.81 11.20 5.87
CA VAL A 90 -13.53 10.41 7.08
C VAL A 90 -13.02 9.04 6.67
N ILE A 91 -11.94 8.59 7.29
CA ILE A 91 -11.36 7.27 7.02
C ILE A 91 -11.20 6.52 8.34
N GLU A 92 -11.61 5.25 8.35
CA GLU A 92 -11.45 4.36 9.49
C GLU A 92 -11.20 2.92 9.03
N ASN A 93 -10.55 2.14 9.88
CA ASN A 93 -10.30 0.71 9.67
C ASN A 93 -10.52 -0.10 10.94
N PHE A 94 -11.48 0.30 11.77
CA PHE A 94 -11.87 -0.50 12.91
C PHE A 94 -12.69 -1.71 12.45
N ARG A 95 -12.89 -2.67 13.37
CA ARG A 95 -13.82 -3.76 13.09
C ARG A 95 -15.21 -3.19 12.83
N PRO A 96 -15.95 -3.74 11.85
CA PRO A 96 -17.31 -3.30 11.55
C PRO A 96 -18.18 -3.16 12.80
N GLY A 97 -18.94 -2.06 12.86
CA GLY A 97 -19.82 -1.72 13.97
C GLY A 97 -19.17 -0.99 15.16
N ILE A 98 -17.84 -0.86 15.23
CA ILE A 98 -17.19 -0.08 16.30
C ILE A 98 -17.55 1.40 16.20
N MET A 99 -17.44 2.01 15.02
CA MET A 99 -17.81 3.42 14.83
C MET A 99 -19.29 3.69 15.08
N ALA A 100 -20.16 2.70 14.81
CA ALA A 100 -21.59 2.81 15.11
C ALA A 100 -21.86 2.90 16.61
N LYS A 101 -21.09 2.19 17.46
CA LYS A 101 -21.19 2.30 18.92
C LYS A 101 -20.83 3.70 19.44
N PHE A 102 -20.04 4.45 18.67
CA PHE A 102 -19.68 5.84 19.00
C PHE A 102 -20.60 6.87 18.33
N GLY A 103 -21.56 6.43 17.49
CA GLY A 103 -22.38 7.33 16.67
C GLY A 103 -21.57 8.10 15.60
N LEU A 104 -20.44 7.54 15.17
CA LEU A 104 -19.50 8.11 14.21
C LEU A 104 -19.39 7.27 12.93
N ASP A 105 -20.32 6.35 12.70
CA ASP A 105 -20.44 5.62 11.44
C ASP A 105 -21.12 6.46 10.34
N TYR A 106 -21.02 6.02 9.09
CA TYR A 106 -21.58 6.73 7.96
C TYR A 106 -23.08 6.99 8.09
N ALA A 107 -23.88 6.01 8.54
CA ALA A 107 -25.34 6.18 8.61
C ALA A 107 -25.72 7.27 9.62
N SER A 108 -25.02 7.34 10.76
CA SER A 108 -25.21 8.38 11.78
C SER A 108 -24.73 9.77 11.33
N LEU A 109 -23.67 9.85 10.52
CA LEU A 109 -23.05 11.11 10.10
C LEU A 109 -23.70 11.71 8.85
N LYS A 110 -24.17 10.87 7.92
CA LYS A 110 -24.81 11.33 6.67
C LYS A 110 -26.03 12.20 6.90
N LEU A 111 -26.73 12.00 8.03
CA LEU A 111 -27.90 12.81 8.41
C LEU A 111 -27.56 14.31 8.51
N ASP A 112 -26.37 14.63 9.03
CA ASP A 112 -25.91 16.02 9.17
C ASP A 112 -24.96 16.44 8.03
N ARG A 113 -24.31 15.47 7.36
CA ARG A 113 -23.30 15.69 6.32
C ARG A 113 -23.56 14.78 5.10
N PRO A 114 -24.60 15.04 4.28
CA PRO A 114 -24.93 14.21 3.11
C PRO A 114 -23.87 14.27 1.99
N ASP A 115 -23.01 15.27 2.02
CA ASP A 115 -21.84 15.50 1.17
C ASP A 115 -20.55 14.86 1.70
N LEU A 116 -20.58 14.15 2.83
CA LEU A 116 -19.41 13.49 3.40
C LEU A 116 -18.98 12.28 2.55
N VAL A 117 -17.70 12.20 2.23
CA VAL A 117 -17.08 10.96 1.74
C VAL A 117 -16.56 10.18 2.95
N TYR A 118 -17.10 8.99 3.18
CA TYR A 118 -16.73 8.14 4.30
C TYR A 118 -16.15 6.83 3.78
N CYS A 119 -14.91 6.53 4.14
CA CYS A 119 -14.21 5.33 3.71
C CYS A 119 -13.95 4.40 4.90
N SER A 120 -14.46 3.18 4.78
CA SER A 120 -14.23 2.09 5.72
C SER A 120 -13.37 1.04 5.06
N ILE A 121 -12.27 0.67 5.71
CA ILE A 121 -11.37 -0.39 5.26
C ILE A 121 -11.47 -1.57 6.22
N SER A 122 -11.82 -2.75 5.72
CA SER A 122 -11.95 -3.95 6.57
C SER A 122 -11.46 -5.21 5.89
N GLY A 123 -11.22 -6.26 6.69
CA GLY A 123 -10.67 -7.52 6.19
C GLY A 123 -11.54 -8.21 5.14
N PHE A 124 -12.85 -8.24 5.37
CA PHE A 124 -13.82 -9.03 4.61
C PHE A 124 -15.01 -8.20 4.09
N GLY A 125 -14.89 -6.86 4.09
CA GLY A 125 -15.97 -5.94 3.74
C GLY A 125 -16.94 -5.65 4.89
N GLN A 126 -17.91 -4.78 4.64
CA GLN A 126 -18.90 -4.30 5.62
C GLN A 126 -20.22 -5.08 5.55
N SER A 127 -20.25 -6.18 4.78
CA SER A 127 -21.42 -7.04 4.59
C SER A 127 -21.05 -8.53 4.52
N GLY A 128 -22.07 -9.38 4.54
CA GLY A 128 -21.90 -10.83 4.41
C GLY A 128 -21.52 -11.56 5.71
N PRO A 129 -21.33 -12.89 5.63
CA PRO A 129 -21.23 -13.74 6.82
C PRO A 129 -19.92 -13.57 7.61
N GLN A 130 -18.88 -13.00 7.01
CA GLN A 130 -17.58 -12.80 7.65
C GLN A 130 -17.33 -11.36 8.12
N VAL A 131 -18.35 -10.49 8.10
CA VAL A 131 -18.22 -9.07 8.48
C VAL A 131 -17.61 -8.86 9.87
N ASN A 132 -17.91 -9.73 10.84
CA ASN A 132 -17.37 -9.64 12.21
C ASN A 132 -16.06 -10.40 12.43
N ARG A 133 -15.48 -10.99 11.37
CA ARG A 133 -14.25 -11.78 11.47
C ARG A 133 -13.05 -10.85 11.63
N ALA A 134 -12.26 -11.08 12.67
CA ALA A 134 -11.02 -10.34 12.87
C ALA A 134 -10.03 -10.60 11.72
N ALA A 135 -9.36 -9.54 11.26
CA ALA A 135 -8.43 -9.62 10.15
C ALA A 135 -7.19 -8.76 10.39
N TYR A 136 -6.05 -9.33 10.02
CA TYR A 136 -4.80 -8.65 9.68
C TYR A 136 -4.36 -9.20 8.32
N ALA A 137 -3.41 -8.55 7.65
CA ALA A 137 -2.95 -8.97 6.32
C ALA A 137 -2.69 -10.49 6.19
N PRO A 138 -1.95 -11.18 7.09
CA PRO A 138 -1.71 -12.62 6.96
C PRO A 138 -2.99 -13.47 6.96
N ILE A 139 -4.02 -13.08 7.71
CA ILE A 139 -5.31 -13.78 7.73
C ILE A 139 -6.02 -13.63 6.37
N VAL A 140 -5.91 -12.44 5.77
CA VAL A 140 -6.53 -12.13 4.47
C VAL A 140 -5.74 -12.77 3.33
N HIS A 141 -4.41 -12.80 3.40
CA HIS A 141 -3.54 -13.50 2.46
C HIS A 141 -3.94 -14.97 2.36
N ALA A 142 -4.10 -15.65 3.50
CA ALA A 142 -4.54 -17.03 3.56
C ALA A 142 -5.98 -17.21 3.04
N ALA A 143 -6.90 -16.30 3.41
CA ALA A 143 -8.32 -16.42 3.05
C ALA A 143 -8.62 -16.11 1.58
N SER A 144 -7.82 -15.27 0.93
CA SER A 144 -8.05 -14.79 -0.44
C SER A 144 -7.63 -15.78 -1.54
N GLY A 145 -6.93 -16.85 -1.18
CA GLY A 145 -6.33 -17.79 -2.13
C GLY A 145 -4.98 -17.35 -2.68
N PHE A 146 -4.51 -16.15 -2.35
CA PHE A 146 -3.22 -15.60 -2.76
C PHE A 146 -2.04 -16.50 -2.34
N ASP A 147 -1.99 -16.93 -1.08
CA ASP A 147 -0.89 -17.77 -0.57
C ASP A 147 -0.83 -19.13 -1.24
N SER A 148 -1.99 -19.70 -1.55
CA SER A 148 -2.09 -20.97 -2.28
C SER A 148 -1.55 -20.82 -3.71
N VAL A 149 -1.83 -19.69 -4.37
CA VAL A 149 -1.29 -19.39 -5.70
C VAL A 149 0.24 -19.24 -5.62
N HIS A 150 0.74 -18.47 -4.67
CA HIS A 150 2.18 -18.24 -4.53
C HIS A 150 2.94 -19.55 -4.23
N THR A 151 2.44 -20.34 -3.28
CA THR A 151 3.08 -21.63 -2.90
C THR A 151 3.21 -22.57 -4.11
N ARG A 152 2.14 -22.71 -4.90
CA ARG A 152 2.14 -23.58 -6.10
C ARG A 152 3.09 -23.08 -7.19
N ALA A 153 3.32 -21.78 -7.28
CA ALA A 153 4.26 -21.21 -8.24
C ALA A 153 5.72 -21.59 -7.93
N GLN A 154 6.08 -21.73 -6.65
CA GLN A 154 7.43 -22.09 -6.21
C GLN A 154 7.76 -23.58 -6.45
N THR A 155 6.81 -24.49 -6.17
CA THR A 155 7.05 -25.94 -6.27
C THR A 155 6.79 -26.50 -7.67
N GLY A 156 6.06 -25.77 -8.52
CA GLY A 156 5.56 -26.30 -9.79
C GLY A 156 4.34 -27.20 -9.61
N ALA A 157 3.51 -27.28 -10.66
CA ALA A 157 2.15 -27.86 -10.57
C ALA A 157 2.09 -29.35 -10.19
N ASN A 158 3.19 -30.09 -10.34
CA ASN A 158 3.25 -31.55 -10.17
C ASN A 158 4.07 -31.99 -8.94
N GLU A 159 4.66 -31.07 -8.18
CA GLU A 159 5.37 -31.41 -6.97
C GLU A 159 4.41 -31.29 -5.78
N GLN A 160 3.86 -32.43 -5.35
CA GLN A 160 3.11 -32.60 -4.10
C GLN A 160 4.01 -32.47 -2.85
N ALA A 161 5.03 -31.61 -2.88
CA ALA A 161 5.85 -31.37 -1.70
C ALA A 161 4.97 -30.67 -0.65
N SER A 162 4.78 -31.34 0.48
CA SER A 162 4.13 -30.85 1.70
C SER A 162 4.88 -29.63 2.27
N GLN A 163 4.82 -28.50 1.59
CA GLN A 163 5.40 -27.25 2.06
C GLN A 163 4.31 -26.41 2.73
N ARG A 164 4.66 -25.88 3.90
CA ARG A 164 3.85 -24.87 4.57
C ARG A 164 3.72 -23.66 3.63
N PRO A 165 2.55 -22.99 3.56
CA PRO A 165 2.43 -21.73 2.85
C PRO A 165 3.50 -20.71 3.31
N PRO A 166 3.89 -19.77 2.44
CA PRO A 166 4.91 -18.78 2.77
C PRO A 166 4.51 -17.98 4.01
N ASN A 167 5.49 -17.67 4.85
CA ASN A 167 5.33 -16.68 5.92
C ASN A 167 5.68 -15.31 5.34
N TRP A 168 4.67 -14.48 5.08
CA TRP A 168 4.88 -13.15 4.52
C TRP A 168 5.29 -12.13 5.58
N GLU A 169 6.41 -11.47 5.34
CA GLU A 169 6.82 -10.28 6.11
C GLU A 169 6.27 -8.97 5.50
N ILE A 170 5.76 -9.05 4.27
CA ILE A 170 5.19 -7.91 3.54
C ILE A 170 3.68 -7.90 3.73
N MET A 171 3.15 -6.79 4.25
CA MET A 171 1.71 -6.61 4.47
C MET A 171 0.98 -6.20 3.18
N ILE A 172 1.01 -7.07 2.15
CA ILE A 172 0.50 -6.78 0.80
C ILE A 172 -0.97 -6.36 0.84
N ALA A 173 -1.78 -7.01 1.67
CA ALA A 173 -3.21 -6.72 1.76
C ALA A 173 -3.44 -5.29 2.28
N ASP A 174 -2.68 -4.85 3.27
CA ASP A 174 -2.77 -3.47 3.77
C ASP A 174 -2.38 -2.45 2.69
N ILE A 175 -1.23 -2.66 2.03
CA ILE A 175 -0.70 -1.72 1.03
C ILE A 175 -1.65 -1.59 -0.16
N LEU A 176 -2.12 -2.72 -0.69
CA LEU A 176 -3.00 -2.74 -1.85
C LEU A 176 -4.37 -2.14 -1.51
N THR A 177 -4.94 -2.49 -0.36
CA THR A 177 -6.25 -1.98 0.06
C THR A 177 -6.21 -0.48 0.33
N GLY A 178 -5.13 0.01 0.97
CA GLY A 178 -4.91 1.45 1.13
C GLY A 178 -4.80 2.20 -0.21
N THR A 179 -4.19 1.57 -1.21
CA THR A 179 -4.10 2.12 -2.58
C THR A 179 -5.47 2.17 -3.27
N TYR A 180 -6.28 1.11 -3.13
CA TYR A 180 -7.66 1.11 -3.64
C TYR A 180 -8.52 2.16 -2.94
N ALA A 181 -8.40 2.29 -1.61
CA ALA A 181 -9.10 3.32 -0.84
C ALA A 181 -8.73 4.73 -1.32
N PHE A 182 -7.44 5.00 -1.55
CA PHE A 182 -7.00 6.29 -2.10
C PHE A 182 -7.70 6.62 -3.42
N GLY A 183 -7.73 5.67 -4.37
CA GLY A 183 -8.41 5.84 -5.67
C GLY A 183 -9.94 5.96 -5.57
N ALA A 184 -10.56 5.17 -4.68
CA ALA A 184 -12.00 5.23 -4.44
C ALA A 184 -12.42 6.58 -3.85
N ILE A 185 -11.62 7.15 -2.95
CA ILE A 185 -11.86 8.48 -2.38
C ILE A 185 -11.77 9.56 -3.47
N GLN A 186 -10.78 9.49 -4.37
CA GLN A 186 -10.72 10.44 -5.50
C GLN A 186 -11.99 10.35 -6.35
N THR A 187 -12.45 9.13 -6.60
CA THR A 187 -13.67 8.85 -7.39
C THR A 187 -14.91 9.44 -6.71
N ALA A 188 -15.06 9.22 -5.41
CA ALA A 188 -16.19 9.76 -4.63
C ALA A 188 -16.14 11.29 -4.51
N LEU A 189 -14.96 11.89 -4.32
CA LEU A 189 -14.79 13.34 -4.31
C LEU A 189 -15.16 13.98 -5.66
N LEU A 190 -14.76 13.36 -6.77
CA LEU A 190 -15.18 13.80 -8.11
C LEU A 190 -16.69 13.64 -8.34
N GLY A 191 -17.27 12.54 -7.85
CA GLY A 191 -18.71 12.32 -7.86
C GLY A 191 -19.45 13.40 -7.07
N ARG A 192 -18.96 13.73 -5.87
CA ARG A 192 -19.48 14.81 -5.03
C ARG A 192 -19.42 16.16 -5.73
N GLU A 193 -18.32 16.50 -6.36
CA GLU A 193 -18.19 17.77 -7.10
C GLU A 193 -19.20 17.87 -8.26
N ARG A 194 -19.48 16.74 -8.93
CA ARG A 194 -20.39 16.72 -10.09
C ARG A 194 -21.86 16.61 -9.73
N HIS A 195 -22.18 15.98 -8.60
CA HIS A 195 -23.53 15.56 -8.26
C HIS A 195 -24.02 16.05 -6.88
N GLY A 196 -23.15 16.68 -6.09
CA GLY A 196 -23.49 17.32 -4.82
C GLY A 196 -23.63 16.37 -3.62
N SER A 197 -23.50 15.05 -3.81
CA SER A 197 -23.62 14.06 -2.73
C SER A 197 -22.30 13.35 -2.47
N GLY A 198 -21.99 13.13 -1.19
CA GLY A 198 -20.90 12.28 -0.77
C GLY A 198 -21.27 10.81 -0.93
N ASP A 199 -20.41 9.93 -0.42
CA ASP A 199 -20.60 8.48 -0.59
C ASP A 199 -20.03 7.68 0.58
N TYR A 200 -20.47 6.44 0.69
CA TYR A 200 -19.89 5.43 1.57
C TYR A 200 -19.07 4.44 0.77
N ILE A 201 -17.77 4.41 1.06
CA ILE A 201 -16.81 3.54 0.42
C ILE A 201 -16.51 2.39 1.37
N ASP A 202 -16.87 1.17 0.96
CA ASP A 202 -16.47 -0.08 1.59
C ASP A 202 -15.31 -0.70 0.79
N VAL A 203 -14.13 -0.81 1.40
CA VAL A 203 -12.95 -1.41 0.77
C VAL A 203 -12.55 -2.67 1.53
N SER A 204 -12.75 -3.81 0.89
CA SER A 204 -12.41 -5.13 1.41
C SER A 204 -10.97 -5.52 1.10
N MET A 205 -10.21 -5.92 2.13
CA MET A 205 -8.87 -6.46 1.93
C MET A 205 -8.89 -7.79 1.17
N MET A 206 -9.91 -8.63 1.41
CA MET A 206 -10.05 -9.92 0.71
C MET A 206 -10.25 -9.72 -0.79
N GLU A 207 -11.15 -8.82 -1.19
CA GLU A 207 -11.40 -8.53 -2.61
C GLU A 207 -10.19 -7.83 -3.25
N SER A 208 -9.51 -6.98 -2.49
CA SER A 208 -8.23 -6.38 -2.91
C SER A 208 -7.20 -7.46 -3.22
N MET A 209 -7.01 -8.47 -2.36
CA MET A 209 -6.07 -9.56 -2.62
C MET A 209 -6.49 -10.45 -3.80
N MET A 210 -7.79 -10.67 -4.01
CA MET A 210 -8.29 -11.42 -5.16
C MET A 210 -7.95 -10.75 -6.49
N SER A 211 -7.82 -9.41 -6.51
CA SER A 211 -7.44 -8.67 -7.71
C SER A 211 -6.02 -8.96 -8.19
N LEU A 212 -5.15 -9.54 -7.35
CA LEU A 212 -3.79 -9.95 -7.70
C LEU A 212 -3.72 -11.31 -8.41
N ILE A 213 -4.79 -12.10 -8.38
CA ILE A 213 -4.80 -13.47 -8.92
C ILE A 213 -5.89 -13.72 -9.98
N PRO A 214 -6.23 -12.78 -10.88
CA PRO A 214 -7.36 -12.91 -11.80
C PRO A 214 -7.20 -14.12 -12.72
N ALA A 215 -5.99 -14.36 -13.25
CA ALA A 215 -5.72 -15.51 -14.10
C ALA A 215 -5.99 -16.85 -13.38
N HIS A 216 -5.69 -16.94 -12.08
CA HIS A 216 -5.93 -18.14 -11.29
C HIS A 216 -7.42 -18.34 -10.97
N ILE A 217 -8.15 -17.26 -10.73
CA ILE A 217 -9.61 -17.28 -10.60
C ILE A 217 -10.27 -17.77 -11.90
N GLN A 218 -9.81 -17.29 -13.06
CA GLN A 218 -10.30 -17.78 -14.35
C GLN A 218 -9.93 -19.25 -14.60
N ARG A 219 -8.69 -19.65 -14.28
CA ARG A 219 -8.26 -21.05 -14.37
C ARG A 219 -9.10 -21.98 -13.49
N ALA A 220 -9.50 -21.56 -12.30
CA ALA A 220 -10.34 -22.37 -11.41
C ALA A 220 -11.75 -22.62 -11.99
N GLN A 221 -12.17 -21.86 -13.00
CA GLN A 221 -13.47 -21.97 -13.68
C GLN A 221 -13.37 -22.68 -15.04
N SER A 222 -12.16 -22.96 -15.54
CA SER A 222 -11.96 -23.55 -16.87
C SER A 222 -11.83 -25.08 -16.80
N SER A 223 -12.50 -25.79 -17.70
CA SER A 223 -12.28 -27.22 -17.94
C SER A 223 -10.94 -27.50 -18.61
N GLU A 224 -10.40 -26.52 -19.35
CA GLU A 224 -9.11 -26.59 -20.05
C GLU A 224 -8.26 -25.36 -19.65
N PRO A 225 -7.60 -25.40 -18.47
CA PRO A 225 -6.91 -24.24 -17.95
C PRO A 225 -5.59 -23.96 -18.67
N LEU A 226 -5.37 -22.70 -19.06
CA LEU A 226 -4.08 -22.25 -19.58
C LEU A 226 -3.00 -22.25 -18.48
N ALA A 227 -1.74 -22.47 -18.86
CA ALA A 227 -0.62 -22.31 -17.93
C ALA A 227 -0.48 -20.83 -17.49
N ILE A 228 -0.12 -20.57 -16.24
CA ILE A 228 -0.02 -19.22 -15.64
C ILE A 228 1.36 -19.07 -15.00
N GLY A 229 1.90 -17.84 -14.92
CA GLY A 229 3.13 -17.54 -14.18
C GLY A 229 4.37 -18.09 -14.88
N ARG A 230 4.79 -17.40 -15.94
CA ARG A 230 5.71 -17.93 -16.96
C ARG A 230 6.99 -17.09 -17.05
N PHE A 231 7.67 -16.92 -15.93
CA PHE A 231 9.01 -16.34 -15.88
C PHE A 231 9.85 -17.13 -14.89
N CYS A 232 11.09 -17.44 -15.26
CA CYS A 232 12.01 -18.20 -14.44
C CYS A 232 13.26 -17.35 -14.22
N PRO A 233 13.66 -17.06 -12.97
CA PRO A 233 14.95 -16.46 -12.70
C PRO A 233 16.06 -17.34 -13.27
N VAL A 234 17.11 -16.72 -13.77
CA VAL A 234 18.29 -17.36 -14.37
C VAL A 234 19.47 -17.07 -13.46
N LYS A 235 20.17 -18.11 -13.04
CA LYS A 235 21.38 -17.99 -12.20
C LYS A 235 22.54 -17.35 -12.96
N THR A 236 23.29 -16.48 -12.27
CA THR A 236 24.52 -15.85 -12.75
C THR A 236 25.70 -16.27 -11.87
N SER A 237 26.91 -15.77 -12.15
CA SER A 237 28.10 -16.10 -11.35
C SER A 237 28.02 -15.62 -9.89
N ASP A 238 27.25 -14.56 -9.63
CA ASP A 238 27.16 -13.85 -8.35
C ASP A 238 25.71 -13.61 -7.87
N GLY A 239 24.70 -14.12 -8.57
CA GLY A 239 23.30 -13.88 -8.23
C GLY A 239 22.31 -14.47 -9.23
N TYR A 240 21.28 -13.68 -9.56
CA TYR A 240 20.24 -14.04 -10.52
C TYR A 240 19.85 -12.83 -11.36
N VAL A 241 19.38 -13.09 -12.57
CA VAL A 241 18.68 -12.13 -13.42
C VAL A 241 17.29 -12.65 -13.77
N MET A 242 16.35 -11.74 -13.98
CA MET A 242 15.05 -12.03 -14.58
C MET A 242 15.09 -11.68 -16.06
N ILE A 243 14.70 -12.61 -16.93
CA ILE A 243 14.69 -12.43 -18.39
C ILE A 243 13.27 -12.67 -18.91
N CYS A 244 12.73 -11.72 -19.69
CA CYS A 244 11.37 -11.79 -20.21
C CYS A 244 11.33 -12.12 -21.71
N ILE A 245 11.09 -13.39 -22.05
CA ILE A 245 11.09 -13.90 -23.43
C ILE A 245 9.65 -14.07 -23.95
N VAL A 246 9.01 -12.93 -24.27
CA VAL A 246 7.59 -12.91 -24.63
C VAL A 246 7.37 -13.16 -26.13
N SER A 247 8.18 -12.55 -26.99
CA SER A 247 8.04 -12.62 -28.45
C SER A 247 9.11 -13.49 -29.10
N ASP A 248 8.90 -13.91 -30.35
CA ASP A 248 9.91 -14.65 -31.11
C ASP A 248 11.11 -13.75 -31.44
N LYS A 249 10.88 -12.45 -31.66
CA LYS A 249 11.95 -11.47 -31.81
C LYS A 249 12.85 -11.40 -30.58
N THR A 250 12.27 -11.42 -29.38
CA THR A 250 13.04 -11.45 -28.13
C THR A 250 13.82 -12.76 -27.97
N MET A 251 13.25 -13.88 -28.43
CA MET A 251 13.93 -15.17 -28.45
C MET A 251 15.13 -15.18 -29.42
N GLU A 252 14.95 -14.65 -30.63
CA GLU A 252 16.02 -14.47 -31.64
C GLU A 252 17.16 -13.62 -31.09
N ASN A 253 16.83 -12.47 -30.51
CA ASN A 253 17.79 -11.55 -29.92
C ASN A 253 18.54 -12.20 -28.74
N LEU A 254 17.85 -12.95 -27.88
CA LEU A 254 18.48 -13.72 -26.81
C LEU A 254 19.48 -14.74 -27.37
N CYS A 255 19.06 -15.55 -28.33
CA CYS A 255 19.91 -16.59 -28.92
C CYS A 255 21.15 -16.00 -29.59
N ALA A 256 21.02 -14.83 -30.21
CA ALA A 256 22.17 -14.10 -30.75
C ALA A 256 23.10 -13.60 -29.63
N ALA A 257 22.55 -13.00 -28.57
CA ALA A 257 23.31 -12.44 -27.45
C ALA A 257 24.12 -13.49 -26.66
N ILE A 258 23.57 -14.71 -26.53
CA ILE A 258 24.23 -15.81 -25.80
C ILE A 258 24.95 -16.80 -26.74
N GLU A 259 25.03 -16.49 -28.03
CA GLU A 259 25.67 -17.30 -29.07
C GLU A 259 25.10 -18.74 -29.19
N ARG A 260 23.79 -18.89 -29.01
CA ARG A 260 23.05 -20.17 -29.08
C ARG A 260 21.93 -20.16 -30.12
N PRO A 261 22.23 -19.99 -31.43
CA PRO A 261 21.21 -20.01 -32.48
C PRO A 261 20.48 -21.37 -32.60
N ASP A 262 21.07 -22.44 -32.09
CA ASP A 262 20.47 -23.78 -32.04
C ASP A 262 19.17 -23.82 -31.23
N LEU A 263 19.03 -22.97 -30.20
CA LEU A 263 17.83 -22.88 -29.37
C LEU A 263 16.58 -22.44 -30.15
N LEU A 264 16.75 -21.75 -31.29
CA LEU A 264 15.63 -21.36 -32.16
C LEU A 264 15.01 -22.54 -32.90
N GLN A 265 15.79 -23.60 -33.10
CA GLN A 265 15.35 -24.82 -33.80
C GLN A 265 14.88 -25.90 -32.84
N ASP A 266 15.08 -25.72 -31.53
CA ASP A 266 14.63 -26.66 -30.52
C ASP A 266 13.09 -26.65 -30.42
N PRO A 267 12.41 -27.79 -30.67
CA PRO A 267 10.95 -27.86 -30.62
C PRO A 267 10.37 -27.54 -29.24
N ARG A 268 11.19 -27.57 -28.18
CA ARG A 268 10.79 -27.17 -26.82
C ARG A 268 10.67 -25.66 -26.67
N PHE A 269 11.43 -24.87 -27.44
CA PHE A 269 11.60 -23.43 -27.24
C PHE A 269 10.96 -22.54 -28.33
N ILE A 270 10.33 -23.15 -29.34
CA ILE A 270 9.46 -22.43 -30.27
C ILE A 270 8.16 -21.93 -29.60
N ARG A 271 7.49 -20.96 -30.23
CA ARG A 271 6.26 -20.35 -29.71
C ARG A 271 5.16 -21.39 -29.47
N GLY A 272 4.51 -21.31 -28.32
CA GLY A 272 3.59 -22.34 -27.84
C GLY A 272 4.32 -23.24 -26.83
N PRO A 273 5.06 -24.29 -27.26
CA PRO A 273 5.85 -25.15 -26.37
C PRO A 273 6.79 -24.42 -25.41
N ARG A 274 7.41 -23.30 -25.81
CA ARG A 274 8.30 -22.49 -24.95
C ARG A 274 7.74 -22.23 -23.57
N THR A 275 6.44 -21.93 -23.54
CA THR A 275 5.68 -21.65 -22.31
C THR A 275 5.85 -22.71 -21.23
N THR A 276 5.71 -23.97 -21.62
CA THR A 276 5.70 -25.10 -20.66
C THR A 276 7.12 -25.56 -20.35
N ASN A 277 8.09 -25.12 -21.17
CA ASN A 277 9.49 -25.48 -21.07
C ASN A 277 10.39 -24.34 -20.57
N LEU A 278 9.83 -23.28 -19.96
CA LEU A 278 10.63 -22.14 -19.49
C LEU A 278 11.71 -22.49 -18.47
N LYS A 279 11.48 -23.50 -17.61
CA LYS A 279 12.52 -23.99 -16.70
C LYS A 279 13.69 -24.62 -17.46
N LEU A 280 13.41 -25.35 -18.55
CA LEU A 280 14.45 -25.92 -19.41
C LEU A 280 15.16 -24.83 -20.20
N LEU A 281 14.44 -23.82 -20.69
CA LEU A 281 15.03 -22.68 -21.37
C LEU A 281 15.94 -21.88 -20.42
N ALA A 282 15.50 -21.64 -19.18
CA ALA A 282 16.32 -21.01 -18.16
C ALA A 282 17.62 -21.79 -17.93
N ALA A 283 17.56 -23.11 -17.80
CA ALA A 283 18.76 -23.94 -17.64
C ALA A 283 19.73 -23.86 -18.84
N GLU A 284 19.22 -23.73 -20.08
CA GLU A 284 20.07 -23.51 -21.26
C GLU A 284 20.73 -22.12 -21.25
N ILE A 285 20.02 -21.09 -20.79
CA ILE A 285 20.57 -19.73 -20.64
C ILE A 285 21.61 -19.71 -19.52
N GLU A 286 21.39 -20.47 -18.44
CA GLU A 286 22.32 -20.59 -17.31
C GLU A 286 23.70 -21.10 -17.70
N LEU A 287 23.82 -21.87 -18.80
CA LEU A 287 25.12 -22.28 -19.33
C LEU A 287 26.00 -21.10 -19.74
N TRP A 288 25.39 -20.00 -20.22
CA TRP A 288 26.07 -18.77 -20.57
C TRP A 288 26.15 -17.80 -19.38
N SER A 289 25.05 -17.60 -18.65
CA SER A 289 25.00 -16.59 -17.59
C SER A 289 25.80 -16.99 -16.35
N ALA A 290 26.04 -18.27 -16.10
CA ALA A 290 26.86 -18.71 -14.97
C ALA A 290 28.33 -18.27 -15.07
N THR A 291 28.80 -17.85 -16.24
CA THR A 291 30.16 -17.32 -16.44
C THR A 291 30.21 -15.78 -16.42
N HIS A 292 29.09 -15.12 -16.17
CA HIS A 292 28.96 -13.65 -16.16
C HIS A 292 28.30 -13.20 -14.85
N THR A 293 28.64 -12.02 -14.38
CA THR A 293 27.94 -11.38 -13.25
C THR A 293 26.51 -11.00 -13.65
N ALA A 294 25.63 -10.77 -12.66
CA ALA A 294 24.26 -10.33 -12.92
C ALA A 294 24.21 -9.00 -13.68
N THR A 295 25.12 -8.07 -13.36
CA THR A 295 25.25 -6.78 -14.04
C THR A 295 25.71 -6.95 -15.49
N GLU A 296 26.71 -7.81 -15.75
CA GLU A 296 27.16 -8.08 -17.13
C GLU A 296 26.04 -8.72 -17.97
N CYS A 297 25.29 -9.66 -17.38
CA CYS A 297 24.11 -10.26 -18.01
C CYS A 297 23.05 -9.21 -18.33
N GLU A 298 22.70 -8.35 -17.36
CA GLU A 298 21.71 -7.28 -17.53
C GLU A 298 22.12 -6.32 -18.66
N VAL A 299 23.38 -5.89 -18.69
CA VAL A 299 23.90 -4.99 -19.72
C VAL A 299 23.86 -5.64 -21.10
N ALA A 300 24.42 -6.83 -21.26
CA ALA A 300 24.51 -7.50 -22.57
C ALA A 300 23.12 -7.81 -23.16
N LEU A 301 22.20 -8.28 -22.33
CA LEU A 301 20.85 -8.63 -22.75
C LEU A 301 20.02 -7.39 -23.09
N ASN A 302 20.07 -6.32 -22.28
CA ASN A 302 19.35 -5.09 -22.59
C ASN A 302 19.91 -4.38 -23.85
N GLN A 303 21.24 -4.41 -24.07
CA GLN A 303 21.85 -3.92 -25.32
C GLN A 303 21.37 -4.68 -26.56
N SER A 304 20.98 -5.94 -26.38
CA SER A 304 20.40 -6.80 -27.42
C SER A 304 18.87 -6.70 -27.50
N GLU A 305 18.26 -5.72 -26.84
CA GLU A 305 16.80 -5.54 -26.76
C GLU A 305 16.07 -6.75 -26.13
N VAL A 306 16.74 -7.49 -25.25
CA VAL A 306 16.15 -8.55 -24.43
C VAL A 306 15.86 -7.98 -23.04
N PRO A 307 14.59 -7.81 -22.62
CA PRO A 307 14.29 -7.23 -21.32
C PRO A 307 14.85 -8.11 -20.20
N CYS A 308 15.78 -7.54 -19.45
CA CYS A 308 16.52 -8.22 -18.41
C CYS A 308 16.67 -7.30 -17.20
N SER A 309 16.60 -7.84 -15.99
CA SER A 309 17.01 -7.09 -14.80
C SER A 309 17.69 -7.96 -13.75
N ALA A 310 18.73 -7.43 -13.11
CA ALA A 310 19.38 -8.06 -11.97
C ALA A 310 18.52 -7.94 -10.70
N TYR A 311 18.59 -8.94 -9.83
CA TYR A 311 17.90 -8.90 -8.54
C TYR A 311 18.65 -7.99 -7.56
N GLN A 312 18.01 -6.87 -7.18
CA GLN A 312 18.55 -5.86 -6.27
C GLN A 312 18.24 -6.18 -4.81
N GLN A 313 19.12 -5.79 -3.88
CA GLN A 313 18.81 -5.72 -2.45
C GLN A 313 18.15 -4.38 -2.11
N PRO A 314 17.40 -4.28 -0.99
CA PRO A 314 16.79 -3.02 -0.56
C PRO A 314 17.80 -1.88 -0.36
N GLU A 315 18.99 -2.19 0.16
CA GLU A 315 20.09 -1.22 0.34
C GLU A 315 20.61 -0.64 -0.99
N ASP A 316 20.61 -1.44 -2.06
CA ASP A 316 21.07 -1.00 -3.38
C ASP A 316 20.13 0.08 -3.98
N LEU A 317 18.86 0.10 -3.55
CA LEU A 317 17.88 1.08 -4.04
C LEU A 317 18.23 2.52 -3.68
N PHE A 318 19.01 2.74 -2.62
CA PHE A 318 19.38 4.10 -2.21
C PHE A 318 20.35 4.77 -3.18
N ASP A 319 21.18 3.98 -3.87
CA ASP A 319 22.15 4.46 -4.86
C ASP A 319 21.75 4.13 -6.30
N HIS A 320 20.62 3.43 -6.50
CA HIS A 320 20.17 3.02 -7.83
C HIS A 320 19.86 4.24 -8.73
N PRO A 321 20.49 4.40 -9.91
CA PRO A 321 20.37 5.61 -10.73
C PRO A 321 18.93 5.98 -11.11
N GLN A 322 18.11 5.00 -11.48
CA GLN A 322 16.69 5.23 -11.79
C GLN A 322 15.87 5.69 -10.58
N VAL A 323 16.21 5.23 -9.37
CA VAL A 323 15.51 5.56 -8.12
C VAL A 323 15.84 6.98 -7.68
N LEU A 324 17.13 7.36 -7.79
CA LEU A 324 17.65 8.70 -7.58
C LEU A 324 17.04 9.72 -8.55
N GLU A 325 17.07 9.44 -9.86
CA GLU A 325 16.45 10.29 -10.89
C GLU A 325 14.94 10.50 -10.64
N ARG A 326 14.28 9.46 -10.11
CA ARG A 326 12.87 9.53 -9.76
C ARG A 326 12.60 10.28 -8.46
N GLY A 327 13.61 10.60 -7.65
CA GLY A 327 13.40 11.24 -6.34
C GLY A 327 12.49 10.38 -5.47
N SER A 328 12.72 9.06 -5.47
CA SER A 328 11.78 8.08 -4.90
C SER A 328 11.68 8.12 -3.37
N PHE A 329 12.57 8.86 -2.71
CA PHE A 329 12.63 8.97 -1.27
C PHE A 329 12.68 10.43 -0.80
N THR A 330 12.16 10.64 0.40
CA THR A 330 12.25 11.90 1.15
C THR A 330 12.94 11.65 2.48
N ASN A 331 13.80 12.57 2.88
CA ASN A 331 14.40 12.54 4.20
C ASN A 331 13.41 13.05 5.25
N VAL A 332 13.27 12.28 6.33
CA VAL A 332 12.59 12.68 7.56
C VAL A 332 13.65 12.88 8.63
N SER A 333 13.58 14.02 9.31
CA SER A 333 14.48 14.35 10.43
C SER A 333 13.67 14.39 11.72
N ASP A 334 14.08 13.62 12.72
CA ASP A 334 13.48 13.63 14.04
C ASP A 334 14.54 13.51 15.15
N ASN A 335 14.33 14.20 16.26
CA ASN A 335 15.29 14.26 17.37
C ASN A 335 15.54 12.89 18.02
N SER A 336 14.56 11.97 18.00
CA SER A 336 14.66 10.64 18.60
C SER A 336 15.07 9.56 17.60
N LEU A 337 14.66 9.69 16.33
CA LEU A 337 14.91 8.67 15.29
C LEU A 337 16.15 8.96 14.42
N GLY A 338 16.70 10.17 14.52
CA GLY A 338 17.70 10.70 13.60
C GLY A 338 17.12 10.95 12.21
N ASP A 339 18.00 11.02 11.22
CA ASP A 339 17.63 11.15 9.81
C ASP A 339 17.41 9.77 9.18
N PHE A 340 16.34 9.64 8.38
CA PHE A 340 16.03 8.44 7.63
C PHE A 340 15.14 8.73 6.43
N LEU A 341 15.12 7.80 5.46
CA LEU A 341 14.34 7.93 4.24
C LEU A 341 12.96 7.27 4.35
N ILE A 342 11.97 7.90 3.74
CA ILE A 342 10.63 7.35 3.52
C ILE A 342 10.29 7.42 2.02
N GLN A 343 9.41 6.53 1.56
CA GLN A 343 9.07 6.42 0.15
C GLN A 343 8.10 7.54 -0.27
N ASN A 344 8.38 8.17 -1.42
CA ASN A 344 7.45 9.08 -2.10
C ASN A 344 6.39 8.31 -2.88
N LEU A 345 5.31 9.00 -3.28
CA LEU A 345 4.31 8.42 -4.17
C LEU A 345 4.95 7.89 -5.47
N PRO A 346 4.50 6.72 -6.00
CA PRO A 346 5.13 6.10 -7.16
C PRO A 346 4.77 6.79 -8.50
N PHE A 347 4.06 7.92 -8.46
CA PHE A 347 3.70 8.73 -9.62
C PHE A 347 4.14 10.19 -9.44
N LYS A 348 4.37 10.89 -10.55
CA LYS A 348 4.73 12.31 -10.58
C LYS A 348 3.64 13.11 -11.27
N LEU A 349 3.35 14.31 -10.76
CA LEU A 349 2.50 15.28 -11.43
C LEU A 349 3.37 16.38 -12.01
N ARG A 350 3.24 16.63 -13.32
CA ARG A 350 4.02 17.69 -13.99
C ARG A 350 3.76 19.08 -13.41
N ASN A 351 2.56 19.28 -12.83
CA ASN A 351 2.08 20.59 -12.38
C ASN A 351 1.99 20.72 -10.86
N ALA A 352 2.42 19.72 -10.08
CA ALA A 352 2.36 19.75 -8.63
C ALA A 352 3.47 18.89 -8.01
N ASP A 353 4.15 19.45 -7.01
CA ASP A 353 5.07 18.69 -6.16
C ASP A 353 4.24 17.91 -5.12
N ILE A 354 4.33 16.59 -5.15
CA ILE A 354 3.65 15.67 -4.23
C ILE A 354 4.65 14.89 -3.38
N THR A 355 5.85 15.45 -3.20
CA THR A 355 6.86 14.92 -2.29
C THR A 355 6.31 14.85 -0.88
N ALA A 356 6.68 13.76 -0.21
CA ALA A 356 6.41 13.48 1.18
C ALA A 356 6.83 14.63 2.12
N SER A 357 6.16 14.76 3.26
CA SER A 357 6.64 15.63 4.35
C SER A 357 7.90 15.04 5.01
N GLY A 358 8.82 15.91 5.42
CA GLY A 358 10.07 15.56 6.11
C GLY A 358 9.99 15.56 7.65
N TRP A 359 8.79 15.59 8.22
CA TRP A 359 8.58 15.60 9.68
C TRP A 359 7.45 14.66 10.11
N VAL A 360 7.46 14.22 11.37
CA VAL A 360 6.44 13.32 11.95
C VAL A 360 6.01 13.82 13.34
N ALA A 361 4.72 13.69 13.66
CA ALA A 361 4.17 14.12 14.94
C ALA A 361 4.31 13.06 16.06
N LYS A 362 4.57 13.55 17.27
CA LYS A 362 4.32 12.82 18.52
C LYS A 362 2.82 12.64 18.75
N LEU A 363 2.48 11.71 19.64
CA LEU A 363 1.09 11.45 20.03
C LEU A 363 0.48 12.73 20.63
N GLY A 364 -0.62 13.22 20.06
CA GLY A 364 -1.33 14.38 20.61
C GLY A 364 -0.58 15.72 20.50
N GLU A 365 0.50 15.80 19.72
CA GLU A 365 1.30 17.01 19.57
C GLU A 365 0.48 18.22 19.11
N HIS A 366 -0.54 17.98 18.28
CA HIS A 366 -1.36 19.03 17.68
C HIS A 366 -2.73 19.17 18.34
N THR A 367 -2.97 18.50 19.48
CA THR A 367 -4.30 18.48 20.12
C THR A 367 -4.79 19.89 20.42
N ASP A 368 -3.99 20.71 21.10
CA ASP A 368 -4.42 22.06 21.51
C ASP A 368 -4.63 22.97 20.29
N GLU A 369 -3.70 22.96 19.35
CA GLU A 369 -3.77 23.72 18.09
C GLU A 369 -5.05 23.38 17.31
N VAL A 370 -5.28 22.09 17.04
CA VAL A 370 -6.42 21.66 16.24
C VAL A 370 -7.75 21.97 16.93
N LEU A 371 -7.83 21.79 18.25
CA LEU A 371 -9.06 22.08 18.99
C LEU A 371 -9.34 23.59 19.07
N GLY A 372 -8.31 24.42 19.19
CA GLY A 372 -8.44 25.88 19.09
C GLY A 372 -8.87 26.30 17.68
N ASP A 373 -8.14 25.89 16.65
CA ASP A 373 -8.31 26.36 15.29
C ASP A 373 -9.56 25.82 14.59
N ARG A 374 -9.90 24.54 14.82
CA ARG A 374 -11.04 23.90 14.15
C ARG A 374 -12.35 24.06 14.91
N LEU A 375 -12.30 24.09 16.23
CA LEU A 375 -13.50 24.07 17.06
C LEU A 375 -13.72 25.36 17.87
N GLY A 376 -12.77 26.30 17.84
CA GLY A 376 -12.84 27.55 18.58
C GLY A 376 -12.76 27.37 20.10
N LEU A 377 -12.22 26.23 20.58
CA LEU A 377 -12.14 25.99 22.01
C LEU A 377 -11.09 26.89 22.65
N THR A 378 -11.48 27.53 23.76
CA THR A 378 -10.60 28.36 24.57
C THR A 378 -9.58 27.49 25.33
N PRO A 379 -8.43 28.06 25.75
CA PRO A 379 -7.47 27.36 26.60
C PRO A 379 -8.09 26.78 27.87
N THR A 380 -9.11 27.46 28.44
CA THR A 380 -9.84 26.99 29.62
C THR A 380 -10.67 25.74 29.32
N GLU A 381 -11.42 25.71 28.22
CA GLU A 381 -12.19 24.53 27.81
C GLU A 381 -11.28 23.34 27.50
N ILE A 382 -10.16 23.58 26.81
CA ILE A 382 -9.15 22.55 26.53
C ILE A 382 -8.56 22.01 27.84
N ALA A 383 -8.25 22.87 28.82
CA ALA A 383 -7.77 22.43 30.12
C ALA A 383 -8.79 21.57 30.89
N VAL A 384 -10.09 21.87 30.78
CA VAL A 384 -11.16 21.04 31.34
C VAL A 384 -11.17 19.65 30.68
N LEU A 385 -11.14 19.58 29.34
CA LEU A 385 -11.10 18.31 28.62
C LEU A 385 -9.89 17.46 29.00
N ARG A 386 -8.72 18.08 29.14
CA ARG A 386 -7.49 17.39 29.56
C ARG A 386 -7.59 16.88 30.99
N SER A 387 -8.10 17.70 31.91
CA SER A 387 -8.29 17.32 33.32
C SER A 387 -9.28 16.16 33.48
N ALA A 388 -10.32 16.15 32.64
CA ALA A 388 -11.27 15.05 32.53
C ALA A 388 -10.70 13.82 31.79
N ARG A 389 -9.44 13.86 31.34
CA ARG A 389 -8.77 12.83 30.52
C ARG A 389 -9.57 12.47 29.26
N VAL A 390 -10.23 13.44 28.65
CA VAL A 390 -10.92 13.28 27.35
C VAL A 390 -9.91 13.41 26.21
N ILE A 391 -8.88 14.23 26.42
CA ILE A 391 -7.82 14.47 25.44
C ILE A 391 -6.43 14.30 26.07
N PHE A 392 -5.42 14.17 25.22
CA PHE A 392 -4.01 14.20 25.62
C PHE A 392 -3.22 15.15 24.70
N SER A 393 -2.24 15.86 25.27
CA SER A 393 -1.34 16.78 24.57
C SER A 393 0.09 16.48 25.02
N ALA A 394 1.04 16.42 24.08
CA ALA A 394 2.44 16.07 24.33
C ALA A 394 3.25 17.19 24.98
#